data_AF-X1BMX6-F1
#
_entry.id   AF-X1BMX6-F1
#
_cell.length_a   1.000
_cell.length_b   1.000
_cell.length_c   1.000
_cell.angle_alpha   90.00
_cell.angle_beta   90.00
_cell.angle_gamma   90.00
#
_symmetry.space_group_name_H-M   'P 1'
#
loop_
_entity.id
_entity.type
_entity.pdbx_description
1 polymer ?
#
loop_
_entity_poly.entity_id
_entity_poly.type
_entity_poly.pdbx_seq_one_letter_code
_entity_poly.pdbx_strand_id
1 'polypeptide(L)'
;LQATKLGKPTDYLDAFHDMESAVKYIKSQYAKAKIVIWGSSYSASLVIKLAGDNPTLINGVLAFSPGEYFDRSKTYIKDSAKNVKCPVFITSASKEEKAWEEIFHALPSKYKHSFLPKTHGNHGSRALWEEFHDSKDYWQAVSEFLHQYIGEKDNNNTNMQVESKAIIDKETPEPNWPHPRSGEWIQQRRQMVQLIRDYYGLKDEKVLKAMENVPRHWFTPGKKVSLAYADSPLPIGYDQTISQPFIVAYMTSQLKLDKNKKVLEIGTGSGYQAAILTEFT
;
A
#
# COMPACT_ATOMS: atom_id res chain seq x y z
N LEU A 1 21.39 2.04 6.55
CA LEU A 1 20.42 1.30 7.41
C LEU A 1 21.05 0.74 8.71
N GLN A 2 20.29 0.49 9.80
CA GLN A 2 20.84 -0.24 10.96
C GLN A 2 21.31 -1.63 10.52
N ALA A 3 20.60 -2.22 9.54
CA ALA A 3 21.06 -3.34 8.76
C ALA A 3 22.48 -3.11 8.20
N THR A 4 22.73 -2.03 7.43
CA THR A 4 24.07 -1.68 6.93
C THR A 4 25.12 -1.55 8.04
N LYS A 5 24.79 -0.88 9.16
CA LYS A 5 25.72 -0.75 10.31
C LYS A 5 26.01 -2.08 11.00
N LEU A 6 25.10 -3.06 10.87
CA LEU A 6 25.25 -4.42 11.36
C LEU A 6 25.77 -5.39 10.28
N GLY A 7 26.20 -4.88 9.11
CA GLY A 7 26.64 -5.71 7.98
C GLY A 7 25.55 -6.60 7.38
N LYS A 8 24.27 -6.28 7.63
CA LYS A 8 23.12 -6.99 7.06
C LYS A 8 22.77 -6.43 5.68
N PRO A 9 22.34 -7.29 4.75
CA PRO A 9 21.93 -6.89 3.40
C PRO A 9 20.69 -5.97 3.42
N THR A 10 20.54 -5.18 2.35
CA THR A 10 19.46 -4.18 2.19
C THR A 10 18.90 -4.19 0.77
N ASP A 11 18.97 -5.33 0.10
CA ASP A 11 18.49 -5.56 -1.26
C ASP A 11 16.97 -5.78 -1.27
N TYR A 12 16.35 -5.78 -2.45
CA TYR A 12 14.90 -5.97 -2.60
C TYR A 12 14.37 -7.24 -1.92
N LEU A 13 15.19 -8.30 -1.83
CA LEU A 13 14.79 -9.55 -1.18
C LEU A 13 14.69 -9.42 0.35
N ASP A 14 15.36 -8.45 0.97
CA ASP A 14 15.33 -8.29 2.42
C ASP A 14 13.97 -7.79 2.90
N ALA A 15 13.21 -7.10 2.04
CA ALA A 15 11.82 -6.73 2.31
C ALA A 15 10.88 -7.95 2.41
N PHE A 16 11.28 -9.12 1.90
CA PHE A 16 10.43 -10.31 1.90
C PHE A 16 10.09 -10.79 3.32
N HIS A 17 11.06 -10.76 4.24
CA HIS A 17 10.82 -11.18 5.63
C HIS A 17 9.88 -10.21 6.36
N ASP A 18 9.96 -8.91 6.05
CA ASP A 18 9.06 -7.90 6.59
C ASP A 18 7.63 -8.13 6.08
N MET A 19 7.48 -8.39 4.77
CA MET A 19 6.19 -8.73 4.15
C MET A 19 5.58 -10.01 4.75
N GLU A 20 6.39 -11.05 4.95
CA GLU A 20 5.92 -12.30 5.54
C GLU A 20 5.48 -12.10 7.00
N SER A 21 6.29 -11.39 7.78
CA SER A 21 6.01 -11.09 9.19
C SER A 21 4.74 -10.25 9.34
N ALA A 22 4.54 -9.27 8.46
CA ALA A 22 3.33 -8.46 8.38
C ALA A 22 2.07 -9.32 8.20
N VAL A 23 2.08 -10.23 7.22
CA VAL A 23 0.95 -11.10 6.94
C VAL A 23 0.68 -12.05 8.11
N LYS A 24 1.73 -12.64 8.69
CA LYS A 24 1.62 -13.51 9.88
C LYS A 24 1.04 -12.76 11.07
N TYR A 25 1.44 -11.50 11.28
CA TYR A 25 0.87 -10.63 12.32
C TYR A 25 -0.63 -10.37 12.08
N ILE A 26 -1.01 -10.00 10.85
CA ILE A 26 -2.43 -9.81 10.51
C ILE A 26 -3.23 -11.08 10.79
N LYS A 27 -2.74 -12.27 10.41
CA LYS A 27 -3.43 -13.53 10.70
C LYS A 27 -3.52 -13.84 12.20
N SER A 28 -2.51 -13.49 12.99
CA SER A 28 -2.56 -13.73 14.44
C SER A 28 -3.58 -12.83 15.14
N GLN A 29 -3.72 -11.58 14.70
CA GLN A 29 -4.68 -10.62 15.27
C GLN A 29 -6.09 -10.78 14.68
N TYR A 30 -6.19 -11.18 13.42
CA TYR A 30 -7.42 -11.24 12.65
C TYR A 30 -7.53 -12.58 11.92
N ALA A 31 -7.67 -13.68 12.68
CA ALA A 31 -7.66 -15.04 12.15
C ALA A 31 -8.64 -15.29 10.98
N LYS A 32 -9.80 -14.61 10.98
CA LYS A 32 -10.83 -14.73 9.93
C LYS A 32 -10.65 -13.75 8.76
N ALA A 33 -9.71 -12.81 8.82
CA ALA A 33 -9.54 -11.81 7.78
C ALA A 33 -9.12 -12.47 6.46
N LYS A 34 -9.77 -12.09 5.36
CA LYS A 34 -9.28 -12.35 4.01
C LYS A 34 -8.12 -11.40 3.73
N ILE A 35 -6.95 -11.94 3.36
CA ILE A 35 -5.77 -11.14 3.05
C ILE A 35 -5.55 -11.13 1.53
N VAL A 36 -5.65 -9.96 0.93
CA VAL A 36 -5.19 -9.72 -0.43
C VAL A 36 -3.89 -8.95 -0.37
N ILE A 37 -2.87 -9.45 -1.08
CA ILE A 37 -1.59 -8.75 -1.23
C ILE A 37 -1.45 -8.22 -2.65
N TRP A 38 -0.95 -6.99 -2.74
CA TRP A 38 -0.82 -6.27 -4.00
C TRP A 38 0.61 -5.73 -4.13
N GLY A 39 1.31 -6.12 -5.19
CA GLY A 39 2.62 -5.58 -5.52
C GLY A 39 2.69 -4.92 -6.90
N SER A 40 3.73 -4.08 -7.07
CA SER A 40 4.10 -3.39 -8.31
C SER A 40 5.60 -3.58 -8.59
N SER A 41 5.95 -3.92 -9.84
CA SER A 41 7.33 -4.19 -10.26
C SER A 41 7.96 -5.32 -9.43
N TYR A 42 9.16 -5.15 -8.87
CA TYR A 42 9.79 -6.19 -8.04
C TYR A 42 8.90 -6.69 -6.89
N SER A 43 8.12 -5.81 -6.26
CA SER A 43 7.21 -6.21 -5.18
C SER A 43 6.03 -7.04 -5.68
N ALA A 44 5.63 -6.91 -6.95
CA ALA A 44 4.65 -7.78 -7.61
C ALA A 44 5.15 -9.23 -7.66
N SER A 45 6.46 -9.41 -7.89
CA SER A 45 7.09 -10.73 -7.83
C SER A 45 7.16 -11.28 -6.41
N LEU A 46 7.50 -10.45 -5.42
CA LEU A 46 7.55 -10.87 -4.02
C LEU A 46 6.18 -11.30 -3.48
N VAL A 47 5.08 -10.65 -3.88
CA VAL A 47 3.74 -11.07 -3.44
C VAL A 47 3.34 -12.43 -4.04
N ILE A 48 3.71 -12.73 -5.30
CA ILE A 48 3.51 -14.07 -5.89
C ILE A 48 4.32 -15.10 -5.13
N LYS A 49 5.60 -14.79 -4.86
CA LYS A 49 6.47 -15.65 -4.08
C LYS A 49 5.90 -15.94 -2.69
N LEU A 50 5.46 -14.91 -1.98
CA LEU A 50 4.91 -15.02 -0.63
C LEU A 50 3.67 -15.93 -0.62
N ALA A 51 2.78 -15.77 -1.60
CA ALA A 51 1.60 -16.64 -1.74
C ALA A 51 1.98 -18.09 -2.08
N GLY A 52 3.05 -18.31 -2.85
CA GLY A 52 3.55 -19.64 -3.19
C GLY A 52 4.24 -20.35 -2.03
N ASP A 53 5.09 -19.62 -1.31
CA ASP A 53 5.84 -20.15 -0.16
C ASP A 53 4.95 -20.34 1.08
N ASN A 54 3.88 -19.56 1.19
CA ASN A 54 2.91 -19.61 2.29
C ASN A 54 1.46 -19.75 1.78
N PRO A 55 1.09 -20.90 1.19
CA PRO A 55 -0.15 -21.05 0.42
C PRO A 55 -1.45 -20.99 1.25
N THR A 56 -1.37 -20.94 2.58
CA THR A 56 -2.53 -20.83 3.47
C THR A 56 -2.72 -19.43 4.06
N LEU A 57 -1.72 -18.54 3.92
CA LEU A 57 -1.77 -17.21 4.53
C LEU A 57 -2.53 -16.19 3.68
N ILE A 58 -2.53 -16.37 2.36
CA ILE A 58 -3.01 -15.38 1.38
C ILE A 58 -4.30 -15.86 0.73
N ASN A 59 -5.25 -14.94 0.56
CA ASN A 59 -6.55 -15.19 -0.07
C ASN A 59 -6.63 -14.65 -1.51
N GLY A 60 -5.75 -13.73 -1.91
CA GLY A 60 -5.64 -13.27 -3.28
C GLY A 60 -4.37 -12.47 -3.53
N VAL A 61 -3.93 -12.42 -4.79
CA VAL A 61 -2.74 -11.68 -5.23
C VAL A 61 -3.09 -10.77 -6.41
N LEU A 62 -2.67 -9.51 -6.35
CA LEU A 62 -2.57 -8.62 -7.51
C LEU A 62 -1.11 -8.27 -7.78
N ALA A 63 -0.64 -8.55 -8.98
CA ALA A 63 0.74 -8.37 -9.38
C ALA A 63 0.82 -7.53 -10.66
N PHE A 64 1.32 -6.30 -10.52
CA PHE A 64 1.48 -5.37 -11.64
C PHE A 64 2.94 -5.34 -12.09
N SER A 65 3.19 -5.68 -13.36
CA SER A 65 4.49 -5.88 -13.98
C SER A 65 5.44 -6.76 -13.14
N PRO A 66 5.07 -8.01 -12.78
CA PRO A 66 6.00 -8.93 -12.15
C PRO A 66 7.07 -9.41 -13.15
N GLY A 67 8.08 -10.08 -12.62
CA GLY A 67 9.18 -10.68 -13.38
C GLY A 67 10.24 -11.32 -12.49
N GLU A 68 11.22 -11.99 -13.09
CA GLU A 68 12.37 -12.57 -12.38
C GLU A 68 13.43 -11.48 -12.11
N TYR A 69 13.13 -10.56 -11.19
CA TYR A 69 13.97 -9.40 -10.86
C TYR A 69 15.21 -9.72 -10.01
N PHE A 70 15.33 -10.94 -9.49
CA PHE A 70 16.27 -11.25 -8.42
C PHE A 70 17.40 -12.14 -8.92
N ASP A 71 18.64 -11.76 -8.59
CA ASP A 71 19.85 -12.52 -8.95
C ASP A 71 20.05 -13.74 -8.03
N ARG A 72 19.04 -14.63 -8.01
CA ARG A 72 19.03 -15.89 -7.26
C ARG A 72 18.98 -17.08 -8.21
N SER A 73 18.03 -17.05 -9.13
CA SER A 73 17.91 -17.99 -10.25
C SER A 73 16.98 -17.38 -11.30
N LYS A 74 17.02 -17.92 -12.53
CA LYS A 74 16.09 -17.53 -13.60
C LYS A 74 14.64 -17.98 -13.38
N THR A 75 14.37 -18.69 -12.29
CA THR A 75 13.07 -19.32 -12.00
C THR A 75 12.60 -19.07 -10.57
N TYR A 76 13.21 -18.10 -9.89
CA TYR A 76 13.06 -17.92 -8.45
C TYR A 76 11.61 -17.68 -8.04
N ILE A 77 10.88 -16.90 -8.84
CA ILE A 77 9.46 -16.59 -8.63
C ILE A 77 8.59 -17.66 -9.25
N LYS A 78 8.97 -18.15 -10.43
CA LYS A 78 8.29 -19.26 -11.13
C LYS A 78 8.17 -20.51 -10.27
N ASP A 79 9.20 -20.85 -9.50
CA ASP A 79 9.20 -22.04 -8.66
C ASP A 79 8.22 -21.93 -7.49
N SER A 80 8.13 -20.76 -6.85
CA SER A 80 7.10 -20.49 -5.83
C SER A 80 5.69 -20.42 -6.43
N ALA A 81 5.53 -19.87 -7.63
CA ALA A 81 4.23 -19.73 -8.30
C ALA A 81 3.49 -21.07 -8.47
N LYS A 82 4.21 -22.17 -8.67
CA LYS A 82 3.65 -23.54 -8.77
C LYS A 82 2.83 -23.95 -7.54
N ASN A 83 3.18 -23.41 -6.37
CA ASN A 83 2.61 -23.82 -5.08
C ASN A 83 1.43 -22.95 -4.63
N VAL A 84 1.08 -21.90 -5.38
CA VAL A 84 0.02 -20.96 -5.03
C VAL A 84 -1.35 -21.65 -4.92
N LYS A 85 -2.09 -21.36 -3.85
CA LYS A 85 -3.43 -21.92 -3.58
C LYS A 85 -4.57 -20.89 -3.55
N CYS A 86 -4.31 -19.67 -4.02
CA CYS A 86 -5.29 -18.59 -4.08
C CYS A 86 -5.32 -17.94 -5.48
N PRO A 87 -6.42 -17.25 -5.84
CA PRO A 87 -6.50 -16.47 -7.09
C PRO A 87 -5.37 -15.44 -7.22
N VAL A 88 -4.79 -15.34 -8.41
CA VAL A 88 -3.71 -14.42 -8.78
C VAL A 88 -4.10 -13.68 -10.05
N PHE A 89 -4.02 -12.36 -9.99
CA PHE A 89 -4.16 -11.46 -11.13
C PHE A 89 -2.80 -10.88 -11.51
N ILE A 90 -2.39 -11.07 -12.77
CA ILE A 90 -1.17 -10.49 -13.33
C ILE A 90 -1.52 -9.50 -14.44
N THR A 91 -0.95 -8.29 -14.41
CA THR A 91 -1.08 -7.32 -15.50
C THR A 91 0.24 -6.57 -15.69
N SER A 92 0.42 -5.88 -16.82
CA SER A 92 1.58 -5.04 -17.12
C SER A 92 1.32 -4.16 -18.34
N ALA A 93 2.30 -3.32 -18.72
CA ALA A 93 2.36 -2.81 -20.09
C ALA A 93 2.50 -3.97 -21.09
N SER A 94 2.01 -3.80 -22.32
CA SER A 94 1.93 -4.90 -23.31
C SER A 94 3.29 -5.46 -23.70
N LYS A 95 4.34 -4.63 -23.72
CA LYS A 95 5.72 -5.08 -24.02
C LYS A 95 6.39 -5.87 -22.90
N GLU A 96 5.79 -5.92 -21.71
CA GLU A 96 6.36 -6.59 -20.53
C GLU A 96 5.86 -8.03 -20.35
N GLU A 97 4.92 -8.50 -21.17
CA GLU A 97 4.32 -9.84 -21.05
C GLU A 97 5.38 -10.96 -20.96
N LYS A 98 6.40 -10.88 -21.82
CA LYS A 98 7.52 -11.84 -21.84
C LYS A 98 8.28 -11.93 -20.51
N ALA A 99 8.24 -10.88 -19.67
CA ALA A 99 8.92 -10.89 -18.38
C ALA A 99 8.19 -11.78 -17.35
N TRP A 100 6.89 -12.02 -17.51
CA TRP A 100 6.08 -12.77 -16.56
C TRP A 100 5.31 -13.96 -17.14
N GLU A 101 5.29 -14.17 -18.47
CA GLU A 101 4.55 -15.25 -19.11
C GLU A 101 4.89 -16.63 -18.53
N GLU A 102 6.16 -16.90 -18.23
CA GLU A 102 6.57 -18.17 -17.62
C GLU A 102 6.10 -18.32 -16.17
N ILE A 103 6.06 -17.22 -15.41
CA ILE A 103 5.52 -17.20 -14.05
C ILE A 103 4.01 -17.51 -14.11
N PHE A 104 3.29 -16.87 -15.04
CA PHE A 104 1.86 -17.08 -15.25
C PHE A 104 1.54 -18.51 -15.69
N HIS A 105 2.34 -19.09 -16.58
CA HIS A 105 2.18 -20.48 -17.00
C HIS A 105 2.41 -21.48 -15.86
N ALA A 106 3.28 -21.17 -14.90
CA ALA A 106 3.54 -22.02 -13.74
C ALA A 106 2.43 -21.98 -12.67
N LEU A 107 1.60 -20.93 -12.65
CA LEU A 107 0.46 -20.87 -11.73
C LEU A 107 -0.56 -21.98 -12.01
N PRO A 108 -1.17 -22.59 -10.96
CA PRO A 108 -2.25 -23.54 -11.16
C PRO A 108 -3.42 -22.95 -11.94
N SER A 109 -3.94 -23.70 -12.92
CA SER A 109 -4.92 -23.23 -13.91
C SER A 109 -6.18 -22.60 -13.30
N LYS A 110 -6.66 -23.14 -12.17
CA LYS A 110 -7.86 -22.64 -11.47
C LYS A 110 -7.68 -21.28 -10.78
N TYR A 111 -6.45 -20.77 -10.70
CA TYR A 111 -6.13 -19.57 -9.94
C TYR A 111 -5.54 -18.43 -10.77
N LYS A 112 -5.21 -18.65 -12.05
CA LYS A 112 -4.48 -17.67 -12.84
C LYS A 112 -5.41 -16.79 -13.67
N HIS A 113 -5.26 -15.49 -13.51
CA HIS A 113 -5.97 -14.44 -14.26
C HIS A 113 -4.97 -13.42 -14.76
N SER A 114 -5.16 -12.91 -15.97
CA SER A 114 -4.33 -11.85 -16.51
C SER A 114 -5.13 -10.82 -17.29
N PHE A 115 -4.55 -9.62 -17.40
CA PHE A 115 -5.07 -8.53 -18.21
C PHE A 115 -3.91 -7.81 -18.87
N LEU A 116 -4.04 -7.52 -20.17
CA LEU A 116 -3.17 -6.62 -20.90
C LEU A 116 -4.03 -5.57 -21.58
N PRO A 117 -3.64 -4.29 -21.56
CA PRO A 117 -4.39 -3.25 -22.23
C PRO A 117 -4.28 -3.41 -23.76
N LYS A 118 -5.25 -2.83 -24.48
CA LYS A 118 -5.16 -2.72 -25.96
C LYS A 118 -4.10 -1.70 -26.41
N THR A 119 -3.65 -0.86 -25.50
CA THR A 119 -2.67 0.21 -25.70
C THR A 119 -1.24 -0.28 -25.42
N HIS A 120 -0.28 0.63 -25.39
CA HIS A 120 1.06 0.31 -24.87
C HIS A 120 1.04 -0.02 -23.37
N GLY A 121 0.10 0.54 -22.61
CA GLY A 121 0.06 0.40 -21.16
C GLY A 121 1.15 1.16 -20.42
N ASN A 122 1.19 0.96 -19.11
CA ASN A 122 2.15 1.57 -18.20
C ASN A 122 2.75 0.52 -17.26
N HIS A 123 4.03 0.68 -16.96
CA HIS A 123 4.73 -0.19 -16.01
C HIS A 123 4.16 -0.03 -14.59
N GLY A 124 3.90 -1.16 -13.93
CA GLY A 124 3.52 -1.22 -12.52
C GLY A 124 2.13 -0.66 -12.23
N SER A 125 1.81 -0.48 -10.94
CA SER A 125 0.52 0.03 -10.47
C SER A 125 0.23 1.46 -10.91
N ARG A 126 1.23 2.17 -11.45
CA ARG A 126 1.06 3.46 -12.13
C ARG A 126 0.04 3.39 -13.26
N ALA A 127 -0.16 2.21 -13.87
CA ALA A 127 -1.23 1.97 -14.83
C ALA A 127 -2.64 2.36 -14.35
N LEU A 128 -2.85 2.49 -13.04
CA LEU A 128 -4.13 2.88 -12.46
C LEU A 128 -4.33 4.39 -12.30
N TRP A 129 -3.33 5.23 -12.58
CA TRP A 129 -3.47 6.68 -12.39
C TRP A 129 -4.42 7.28 -13.43
N GLU A 130 -5.34 8.13 -12.98
CA GLU A 130 -6.41 8.71 -13.79
C GLU A 130 -5.91 9.52 -15.00
N GLU A 131 -4.67 10.02 -14.94
CA GLU A 131 -4.03 10.74 -16.05
C GLU A 131 -3.78 9.87 -17.29
N PHE A 132 -3.74 8.54 -17.14
CA PHE A 132 -3.59 7.63 -18.27
C PHE A 132 -4.96 7.27 -18.86
N HIS A 133 -5.07 7.41 -20.18
CA HIS A 133 -6.31 7.16 -20.93
C HIS A 133 -6.81 5.71 -20.81
N ASP A 134 -5.93 4.75 -20.54
CA ASP A 134 -6.22 3.32 -20.37
C ASP A 134 -6.43 2.90 -18.91
N SER A 135 -6.30 3.83 -17.94
CA SER A 135 -6.43 3.54 -16.52
C SER A 135 -7.77 2.91 -16.14
N LYS A 136 -8.85 3.30 -16.84
CA LYS A 136 -10.19 2.73 -16.64
C LYS A 136 -10.25 1.24 -16.97
N ASP A 137 -9.55 0.79 -18.00
CA ASP A 137 -9.53 -0.62 -18.40
C ASP A 137 -8.80 -1.47 -17.34
N TYR A 138 -7.69 -0.95 -16.80
CA TYR A 138 -6.99 -1.59 -15.67
C TYR A 138 -7.87 -1.66 -14.42
N TRP A 139 -8.53 -0.56 -14.05
CA TRP A 139 -9.44 -0.54 -12.89
C TRP A 139 -10.61 -1.48 -13.06
N GLN A 140 -11.17 -1.58 -14.27
CA GLN A 140 -12.22 -2.53 -14.59
C GLN A 140 -11.74 -3.97 -14.38
N ALA A 141 -10.59 -4.34 -14.95
CA ALA A 141 -10.04 -5.70 -14.81
C ALA A 141 -9.73 -6.06 -13.34
N VAL A 142 -9.17 -5.12 -12.57
CA VAL A 142 -8.95 -5.30 -11.13
C VAL A 142 -10.27 -5.51 -10.38
N SER A 143 -11.27 -4.68 -10.66
CA SER A 143 -12.56 -4.73 -9.97
C SER A 143 -13.30 -6.03 -10.26
N GLU A 144 -13.31 -6.48 -11.51
CA GLU A 144 -13.90 -7.76 -11.92
C GLU A 144 -13.21 -8.93 -11.21
N PHE A 145 -11.88 -8.95 -11.16
CA PHE A 145 -11.13 -9.97 -10.43
C PHE A 145 -11.47 -9.97 -8.93
N LEU A 146 -11.44 -8.80 -8.29
CA LEU A 146 -11.74 -8.68 -6.86
C LEU A 146 -13.17 -9.14 -6.54
N HIS A 147 -14.16 -8.72 -7.33
CA HIS A 147 -15.55 -9.15 -7.14
C HIS A 147 -15.73 -10.65 -7.34
N GLN A 148 -15.12 -11.22 -8.37
CA GLN A 148 -15.29 -12.63 -8.70
C GLN A 148 -14.66 -13.56 -7.64
N TYR A 149 -13.51 -13.17 -7.07
CA TYR A 149 -12.67 -14.09 -6.30
C TYR A 149 -12.49 -13.73 -4.83
N ILE A 150 -12.67 -12.46 -4.47
CA ILE A 150 -12.40 -11.97 -3.10
C ILE A 150 -13.67 -11.46 -2.44
N GLY A 151 -14.52 -10.77 -3.21
CA GLY A 151 -15.80 -10.19 -2.76
C GLY A 151 -16.70 -11.22 -2.08
N GLU A 152 -17.59 -10.73 -1.22
CA GLU A 152 -18.70 -11.55 -0.75
C GLU A 152 -19.63 -11.80 -1.94
N LYS A 153 -20.09 -13.05 -2.12
CA LYS A 153 -21.19 -13.30 -3.05
C LYS A 153 -22.43 -12.66 -2.45
N ASP A 154 -22.73 -11.43 -2.84
CA ASP A 154 -24.01 -10.80 -2.55
C ASP A 154 -25.09 -11.59 -3.29
N ASN A 155 -25.66 -12.58 -2.60
CA ASN A 155 -26.81 -13.35 -3.03
C ASN A 155 -28.12 -12.56 -2.82
N ASN A 156 -28.16 -11.24 -3.05
CA ASN A 156 -29.41 -10.48 -3.04
C ASN A 156 -29.34 -9.22 -3.90
N ASN A 157 -29.94 -9.32 -5.08
CA ASN A 157 -30.36 -8.20 -5.89
C ASN A 157 -31.66 -7.64 -5.29
N THR A 158 -31.57 -6.65 -4.39
CA THR A 158 -32.69 -5.76 -4.05
C THR A 158 -32.16 -4.53 -3.31
N ASN A 159 -32.65 -3.35 -3.72
CA ASN A 159 -32.55 -2.09 -3.00
C ASN A 159 -32.52 -2.30 -1.48
N MET A 160 -31.38 -2.01 -0.84
CA MET A 160 -31.29 -1.92 0.61
C MET A 160 -30.44 -0.71 0.98
N GLN A 161 -31.09 0.25 1.62
CA GLN A 161 -30.45 1.17 2.54
C GLN A 161 -29.59 0.33 3.48
N VAL A 162 -28.29 0.67 3.56
CA VAL A 162 -27.35 0.00 4.44
C VAL A 162 -27.71 0.39 5.88
N GLU A 163 -28.55 -0.41 6.53
CA GLU A 163 -28.59 -0.45 7.98
C GLU A 163 -27.36 -1.22 8.46
N SER A 164 -26.34 -0.46 8.84
CA SER A 164 -25.16 -1.00 9.52
C SER A 164 -25.55 -1.52 10.90
N LYS A 165 -25.76 -2.83 11.03
CA LYS A 165 -25.68 -3.49 12.34
C LYS A 165 -24.22 -3.56 12.75
N ALA A 166 -23.81 -2.57 13.54
CA ALA A 166 -22.52 -2.53 14.21
C ALA A 166 -22.34 -3.80 15.06
N ILE A 167 -21.31 -4.59 14.77
CA ILE A 167 -20.67 -5.40 15.79
C ILE A 167 -19.92 -4.38 16.65
N ILE A 168 -20.55 -3.99 17.77
CA ILE A 168 -19.96 -3.10 18.77
C ILE A 168 -18.87 -3.90 19.48
N ASP A 169 -17.69 -3.98 18.86
CA ASP A 169 -16.47 -4.22 19.61
C ASP A 169 -16.24 -2.99 20.48
N LYS A 170 -16.08 -3.23 21.78
CA LYS A 170 -15.87 -2.26 22.87
C LYS A 170 -15.26 -0.93 22.37
N GLU A 171 -15.97 0.17 22.63
CA GLU A 171 -15.48 1.54 22.42
C GLU A 171 -14.03 1.65 22.90
N THR A 172 -13.08 1.60 21.96
CA THR A 172 -11.76 2.15 22.22
C THR A 172 -12.01 3.64 22.45
N PRO A 173 -11.72 4.18 23.65
CA PRO A 173 -11.92 5.59 23.90
C PRO A 173 -11.16 6.37 22.83
N GLU A 174 -11.82 7.31 22.15
CA GLU A 174 -11.09 8.22 21.27
C GLU A 174 -9.97 8.87 22.11
N PRO A 175 -8.71 8.76 21.66
CA PRO A 175 -7.63 9.23 22.48
C PRO A 175 -7.72 10.75 22.60
N ASN A 176 -7.85 11.24 23.84
CA ASN A 176 -8.07 12.65 24.15
C ASN A 176 -6.78 13.46 23.92
N TRP A 177 -6.49 13.77 22.66
CA TRP A 177 -5.37 14.62 22.27
C TRP A 177 -5.81 16.08 22.10
N PRO A 178 -5.04 17.06 22.59
CA PRO A 178 -5.24 18.45 22.21
C PRO A 178 -4.87 18.64 20.73
N HIS A 179 -5.72 19.29 19.95
CA HIS A 179 -5.45 19.65 18.55
C HIS A 179 -5.33 21.17 18.38
N PRO A 180 -4.29 21.69 17.69
CA PRO A 180 -3.15 20.97 17.16
C PRO A 180 -2.27 20.38 18.28
N ARG A 181 -1.60 19.24 18.04
CA ARG A 181 -0.83 18.51 19.07
C ARG A 181 0.42 19.26 19.57
N SER A 182 0.80 20.36 18.93
CA SER A 182 1.86 21.27 19.37
C SER A 182 1.46 22.72 19.04
N GLY A 183 1.90 23.67 19.87
CA GLY A 183 1.83 25.10 19.58
C GLY A 183 2.99 25.61 18.70
N GLU A 184 4.00 24.78 18.47
CA GLU A 184 5.21 25.13 17.74
C GLU A 184 4.97 25.05 16.22
N TRP A 185 5.70 25.87 15.46
CA TRP A 185 5.72 25.83 13.99
C TRP A 185 4.34 25.90 13.31
N ILE A 186 3.35 26.53 13.96
CA ILE A 186 1.98 26.64 13.43
C ILE A 186 1.97 27.31 12.06
N GLN A 187 2.72 28.40 11.90
CA GLN A 187 2.77 29.13 10.63
C GLN A 187 3.35 28.27 9.50
N GLN A 188 4.43 27.55 9.76
CA GLN A 188 5.07 26.67 8.78
C GLN A 188 4.17 25.48 8.42
N ARG A 189 3.45 24.91 9.38
CA ARG A 189 2.42 23.88 9.11
C ARG A 189 1.32 24.39 8.20
N ARG A 190 0.78 25.58 8.49
CA ARG A 190 -0.26 26.20 7.67
C ARG A 190 0.24 26.50 6.27
N GLN A 191 1.48 26.99 6.13
CA GLN A 191 2.10 27.22 4.82
C GLN A 191 2.28 25.91 4.04
N MET A 192 2.75 24.84 4.69
CA MET A 192 2.86 23.51 4.08
C MET A 192 1.48 23.01 3.59
N VAL A 193 0.43 23.13 4.43
CA VAL A 193 -0.94 22.73 4.07
C VAL A 193 -1.50 23.61 2.94
N GLN A 194 -1.24 24.92 2.97
CA GLN A 194 -1.66 25.84 1.91
C GLN A 194 -0.99 25.51 0.58
N LEU A 195 0.30 25.18 0.60
CA LEU A 195 1.03 24.71 -0.59
C LEU A 195 0.42 23.42 -1.14
N ILE A 196 0.14 22.43 -0.28
CA ILE A 196 -0.52 21.17 -0.67
C ILE A 196 -1.88 21.45 -1.33
N ARG A 197 -2.65 22.38 -0.76
CA ARG A 197 -3.96 22.77 -1.26
C ARG A 197 -3.87 23.48 -2.62
N ASP A 198 -3.08 24.54 -2.70
CA ASP A 198 -3.14 25.48 -3.82
C ASP A 198 -2.30 25.00 -5.01
N TYR A 199 -1.11 24.46 -4.74
CA TYR A 199 -0.19 24.04 -5.81
C TYR A 199 -0.55 22.67 -6.36
N TYR A 200 -0.87 21.70 -5.49
CA TYR A 200 -1.23 20.33 -5.91
C TYR A 200 -2.73 20.11 -6.06
N GLY A 201 -3.57 21.06 -5.65
CA GLY A 201 -5.02 20.97 -5.81
C GLY A 201 -5.71 19.94 -4.92
N LEU A 202 -5.08 19.49 -3.82
CA LEU A 202 -5.70 18.53 -2.90
C LEU A 202 -6.84 19.21 -2.12
N LYS A 203 -8.05 18.62 -2.16
CA LYS A 203 -9.29 19.19 -1.58
C LYS A 203 -9.83 18.42 -0.37
N ASP A 204 -9.13 17.40 0.09
CA ASP A 204 -9.58 16.56 1.21
C ASP A 204 -9.33 17.29 2.55
N GLU A 205 -10.36 17.99 3.04
CA GLU A 205 -10.27 18.80 4.26
C GLU A 205 -9.89 18.00 5.51
N LYS A 206 -10.31 16.73 5.59
CA LYS A 206 -9.96 15.88 6.75
C LYS A 206 -8.46 15.59 6.75
N VAL A 207 -7.90 15.29 5.60
CA VAL A 207 -6.45 15.08 5.42
C VAL A 207 -5.67 16.35 5.64
N LEU A 208 -6.11 17.48 5.08
CA LEU A 208 -5.44 18.77 5.28
C LEU A 208 -5.45 19.16 6.77
N LYS A 209 -6.54 18.85 7.49
CA LYS A 209 -6.63 19.07 8.93
C LYS A 209 -5.70 18.16 9.72
N ALA A 210 -5.63 16.87 9.39
CA ALA A 210 -4.69 15.93 9.99
C ALA A 210 -3.23 16.40 9.81
N MET A 211 -2.88 16.86 8.61
CA MET A 211 -1.56 17.43 8.31
C MET A 211 -1.26 18.71 9.09
N GLU A 212 -2.27 19.53 9.40
CA GLU A 212 -2.13 20.70 10.28
C GLU A 212 -1.98 20.29 11.76
N ASN A 213 -2.70 19.25 12.19
CA ASN A 213 -2.73 18.81 13.59
C ASN A 213 -1.46 18.09 14.03
N VAL A 214 -0.88 17.26 13.16
CA VAL A 214 0.27 16.41 13.50
C VAL A 214 1.60 17.16 13.29
N PRO A 215 2.41 17.35 14.35
CA PRO A 215 3.67 18.09 14.26
C PRO A 215 4.77 17.28 13.59
N ARG A 216 4.88 17.39 12.27
CA ARG A 216 5.94 16.73 11.46
C ARG A 216 7.37 16.89 12.00
N HIS A 217 7.68 18.01 12.65
CA HIS A 217 9.00 18.25 13.25
C HIS A 217 9.34 17.27 14.39
N TRP A 218 8.36 16.69 15.09
CA TRP A 218 8.60 15.63 16.09
C TRP A 218 9.16 14.34 15.47
N PHE A 219 8.93 14.15 14.17
CA PHE A 219 9.35 12.98 13.40
C PHE A 219 10.57 13.27 12.51
N THR A 220 11.21 14.44 12.68
CA THR A 220 12.34 14.92 11.87
C THR A 220 13.59 15.05 12.76
N PRO A 221 14.75 14.47 12.39
CA PRO A 221 15.97 14.57 13.22
C PRO A 221 16.46 16.01 13.39
N GLY A 222 17.00 16.32 14.58
CA GLY A 222 17.35 17.68 15.03
C GLY A 222 18.10 18.57 14.02
N LYS A 223 19.04 18.02 13.25
CA LYS A 223 19.81 18.78 12.24
C LYS A 223 18.97 19.26 11.03
N LYS A 224 17.76 18.74 10.86
CA LYS A 224 16.86 19.00 9.71
C LYS A 224 15.51 19.56 10.14
N VAL A 225 15.28 19.79 11.43
CA VAL A 225 14.00 20.30 11.98
C VAL A 225 13.57 21.62 11.32
N SER A 226 14.53 22.51 10.99
CA SER A 226 14.23 23.77 10.27
C SER A 226 13.62 23.56 8.89
N LEU A 227 13.82 22.38 8.29
CA LEU A 227 13.26 21.99 6.99
C LEU A 227 12.04 21.07 7.13
N ALA A 228 11.57 20.75 8.34
CA ALA A 228 10.54 19.75 8.58
C ALA A 228 9.26 19.94 7.74
N TYR A 229 8.94 21.19 7.40
CA TYR A 229 7.76 21.61 6.65
C TYR A 229 8.03 22.00 5.19
N ALA A 230 9.28 21.87 4.74
CA ALA A 230 9.58 21.97 3.31
C ALA A 230 8.91 20.81 2.59
N ASP A 231 8.35 21.07 1.40
CA ASP A 231 7.71 20.04 0.61
C ASP A 231 8.73 19.18 -0.15
N SER A 232 9.55 18.45 0.60
CA SER A 232 10.59 17.57 0.09
C SER A 232 10.82 16.39 1.05
N PRO A 233 11.34 15.26 0.54
CA PRO A 233 11.79 14.19 1.43
C PRO A 233 13.02 14.64 2.22
N LEU A 234 13.04 14.32 3.52
CA LEU A 234 14.20 14.63 4.38
C LEU A 234 14.84 13.35 4.89
N PRO A 235 16.19 13.28 4.93
CA PRO A 235 16.87 12.13 5.49
C PRO A 235 16.55 12.00 6.99
N ILE A 236 16.12 10.81 7.41
CA ILE A 236 15.90 10.46 8.82
C ILE A 236 17.06 9.63 9.40
N GLY A 237 18.17 9.59 8.66
CA GLY A 237 19.29 8.69 8.90
C GLY A 237 19.09 7.35 8.19
N TYR A 238 20.12 6.51 8.25
CA TYR A 238 20.03 5.14 7.77
C TYR A 238 19.62 4.98 6.30
N ASP A 239 19.92 5.96 5.44
CA ASP A 239 19.53 5.98 4.02
C ASP A 239 18.01 5.97 3.80
N GLN A 240 17.24 6.30 4.84
CA GLN A 240 15.80 6.44 4.80
C GLN A 240 15.40 7.91 4.84
N THR A 241 14.18 8.19 4.38
CA THR A 241 13.61 9.53 4.42
C THR A 241 12.25 9.54 5.11
N ILE A 242 11.92 10.68 5.71
CA ILE A 242 10.52 11.04 5.93
C ILE A 242 9.97 11.55 4.59
N SER A 243 8.93 10.90 4.08
CA SER A 243 8.35 11.20 2.77
C SER A 243 7.90 12.64 2.66
N GLN A 244 8.01 13.24 1.47
CA GLN A 244 7.49 14.57 1.14
C GLN A 244 6.06 14.77 1.69
N PRO A 245 5.76 15.91 2.35
CA PRO A 245 4.42 16.22 2.87
C PRO A 245 3.27 15.98 1.89
N PHE A 246 3.38 16.43 0.64
CA PHE A 246 2.35 16.18 -0.37
C PHE A 246 2.09 14.69 -0.58
N ILE A 247 3.13 13.86 -0.66
CA ILE A 247 2.99 12.42 -0.86
C ILE A 247 2.26 11.76 0.32
N VAL A 248 2.57 12.16 1.56
CA VAL A 248 1.85 11.69 2.76
C VAL A 248 0.37 12.07 2.69
N ALA A 249 0.06 13.33 2.37
CA ALA A 249 -1.32 13.80 2.25
C ALA A 249 -2.07 13.07 1.13
N TYR A 250 -1.46 12.95 -0.05
CA TYR A 250 -2.03 12.27 -1.20
C TYR A 250 -2.34 10.81 -0.89
N MET A 251 -1.37 10.04 -0.38
CA MET A 251 -1.58 8.63 0.01
C MET A 251 -2.71 8.50 1.02
N THR A 252 -2.74 9.38 2.03
CA THR A 252 -3.79 9.35 3.07
C THR A 252 -5.17 9.63 2.49
N SER A 253 -5.30 10.60 1.57
CA SER A 253 -6.57 10.91 0.92
C SER A 253 -7.09 9.76 0.06
N GLN A 254 -6.21 9.04 -0.63
CA GLN A 254 -6.60 7.87 -1.43
C GLN A 254 -7.17 6.72 -0.58
N LEU A 255 -6.79 6.60 0.70
CA LEU A 255 -7.33 5.56 1.60
C LEU A 255 -8.80 5.82 1.99
N LYS A 256 -9.29 7.06 1.83
CA LYS A 256 -10.66 7.48 2.18
C LYS A 256 -11.07 6.99 3.58
N LEU A 257 -10.21 7.22 4.58
CA LEU A 257 -10.39 6.64 5.92
C LEU A 257 -11.59 7.22 6.67
N ASP A 258 -12.16 6.39 7.53
CA ASP A 258 -13.17 6.76 8.51
C ASP A 258 -12.96 5.96 9.80
N LYS A 259 -13.66 6.35 10.88
CA LYS A 259 -13.52 5.80 12.23
C LYS A 259 -13.80 4.30 12.37
N ASN A 260 -14.41 3.68 11.36
CA ASN A 260 -14.70 2.24 11.38
C ASN A 260 -13.59 1.43 10.69
N LYS A 261 -12.61 2.08 10.06
CA LYS A 261 -11.48 1.41 9.41
C LYS A 261 -10.36 1.14 10.40
N LYS A 262 -9.70 0.00 10.24
CA LYS A 262 -8.46 -0.32 10.95
C LYS A 262 -7.30 -0.26 9.97
N VAL A 263 -6.24 0.46 10.34
CA VAL A 263 -5.05 0.61 9.50
C VAL A 263 -3.86 -0.07 10.18
N LEU A 264 -3.18 -0.93 9.44
CA LEU A 264 -1.86 -1.44 9.81
C LEU A 264 -0.85 -0.76 8.90
N GLU A 265 -0.16 0.24 9.43
CA GLU A 265 1.00 0.85 8.77
C GLU A 265 2.23 0.02 9.13
N ILE A 266 3.02 -0.33 8.12
CA ILE A 266 4.25 -1.09 8.28
C ILE A 266 5.33 -0.36 7.52
N GLY A 267 6.22 0.28 8.26
CA GLY A 267 7.38 0.96 7.72
C GLY A 267 8.48 1.09 8.77
N THR A 268 9.74 1.10 8.33
CA THR A 268 10.93 1.26 9.19
C THR A 268 11.38 2.72 9.30
N GLY A 269 10.45 3.65 9.05
CA GLY A 269 10.74 5.07 8.85
C GLY A 269 10.46 5.96 10.05
N SER A 270 9.98 7.18 9.77
CA SER A 270 9.81 8.24 10.77
C SER A 270 8.64 8.04 11.73
N GLY A 271 7.65 7.22 11.40
CA GLY A 271 6.38 7.13 12.13
C GLY A 271 5.38 8.27 11.83
N TYR A 272 5.76 9.26 11.00
CA TYR A 272 4.88 10.39 10.66
C TYR A 272 3.59 9.96 9.94
N GLN A 273 3.69 9.03 8.98
CA GLN A 273 2.52 8.50 8.28
C GLN A 273 1.57 7.79 9.27
N ALA A 274 2.11 6.94 10.15
CA ALA A 274 1.32 6.29 11.19
C ALA A 274 0.60 7.32 12.08
N ALA A 275 1.29 8.38 12.51
CA ALA A 275 0.68 9.45 13.31
C ALA A 275 -0.44 10.19 12.56
N ILE A 276 -0.27 10.46 11.26
CA ILE A 276 -1.33 11.04 10.43
C ILE A 276 -2.54 10.12 10.35
N LEU A 277 -2.33 8.80 10.18
CA LEU A 277 -3.41 7.82 10.09
C LEU A 277 -4.24 7.74 11.39
N THR A 278 -3.63 7.99 12.56
CA THR A 278 -4.36 8.04 13.85
C THR A 278 -5.35 9.20 13.98
N GLU A 279 -5.32 10.19 13.08
CA GLU A 279 -6.34 11.25 13.06
C GLU A 279 -7.70 10.75 12.49
N PHE A 280 -7.77 9.50 12.02
CA PHE A 280 -8.94 8.94 11.34
C PHE A 280 -9.53 7.68 11.98
N THR A 281 -8.75 6.95 12.78
CA THR A 281 -9.07 5.59 13.26
C THR A 281 -8.81 5.43 14.74
#